data_AF-A0A3P7EVS7-F1
#
_entry.id   AF-A0A3P7EVS7-F1
#
_cell.length_a   1.000
_cell.length_b   1.000
_cell.length_c   1.000
_cell.angle_alpha   90.00
_cell.angle_beta   90.00
_cell.angle_gamma   90.00
#
_symmetry.space_group_name_H-M   'P 1'
#
loop_
_entity.id
_entity.type
_entity.pdbx_description
1 polymer ?
#
loop_
_entity_poly.entity_id
_entity_poly.type
_entity_poly.pdbx_seq_one_letter_code
_entity_poly.pdbx_strand_id
1 'polypeptide(L)'
;MYIRPKPANFATLTIIIFFLYLGYLIWEKEEHFPDVVIELHDLLSYVLLATELGGRAILDVNDGKKLNAFKKAETDVGKPELLTRADLLSNQLIINVLKRYPGLRIISEEKEEKLNALDYEKYMPQQQELYADVKTIVDLFPSRKYLLSKLTVWVDPLDATQEFAEGLFEYVSVMVCIALDGTPIFGVIYRPFTGEKVYGLNEFGVLKGNGDKWDRMILKNNSKLIMVSRSHAGNVRDVALNAFFSKFTVEAAGGSGYKSLRLLNGTGELYIHKTAIKKWDTCAGDALLRSIGGLMLDFNGDMLSYYPNDDYVLRNGLIAAAHEMKEIERILNDLAIRKFQLASEFLALNREMETILDNYRLNLSKTKSVIGLSATSAAFIDNRDLEPTIRIEINSDGVFSVIPNDASNKAVGGCQFRPFGILEPLCAKAARHDVTKALPLICEIASIKYKLKEVDEEYRKAKESSALIS
;
A
#
# COMPACT_ATOMS: atom_id res chain seq x y z
N MET A 1 -64.81 24.72 30.57
CA MET A 1 -65.08 23.47 29.82
C MET A 1 -64.30 22.35 30.50
N TYR A 2 -64.92 21.61 31.42
CA TYR A 2 -64.26 20.50 32.11
C TYR A 2 -64.31 19.26 31.20
N ILE A 3 -63.23 18.97 30.48
CA ILE A 3 -63.11 17.71 29.75
C ILE A 3 -62.86 16.64 30.82
N ARG A 4 -63.89 15.82 31.12
CA ARG A 4 -63.71 14.59 31.89
C ARG A 4 -63.08 13.54 30.96
N PRO A 5 -61.79 13.19 31.11
CA PRO A 5 -61.21 12.14 30.29
C PRO A 5 -61.91 10.81 30.60
N LYS A 6 -62.34 10.11 29.54
CA LYS A 6 -62.89 8.76 29.66
C LYS A 6 -61.78 7.81 30.11
N PRO A 7 -62.07 6.77 30.93
CA PRO A 7 -61.06 5.82 31.40
C PRO A 7 -60.30 5.13 30.26
N ALA A 8 -60.94 4.91 29.11
CA ALA A 8 -60.27 4.40 27.91
C ALA A 8 -59.12 5.30 27.41
N ASN A 9 -59.29 6.63 27.48
CA ASN A 9 -58.24 7.57 27.09
C ASN A 9 -57.04 7.48 28.05
N PHE A 10 -57.28 7.18 29.32
CA PHE A 10 -56.24 6.99 30.33
C PHE A 10 -55.41 5.75 30.03
N ALA A 11 -56.05 4.63 29.66
CA ALA A 11 -55.38 3.39 29.28
C ALA A 11 -54.52 3.55 28.01
N THR A 12 -55.02 4.23 26.97
CA THR A 12 -54.20 4.53 25.79
C THR A 12 -53.01 5.44 26.13
N LEU A 13 -53.20 6.43 27.01
CA LEU A 13 -52.13 7.33 27.41
C LEU A 13 -51.04 6.57 28.20
N THR A 14 -51.40 5.68 29.12
CA THR A 14 -50.42 4.86 29.85
C THR A 14 -49.68 3.91 28.92
N ILE A 15 -50.33 3.33 27.92
CA ILE A 15 -49.67 2.49 26.91
C ILE A 15 -48.67 3.33 26.09
N ILE A 16 -49.07 4.52 25.63
CA ILE A 16 -48.18 5.42 24.90
C ILE A 16 -46.99 5.84 25.77
N ILE A 17 -47.22 6.24 27.03
CA ILE A 17 -46.16 6.59 27.98
C ILE A 17 -45.25 5.39 28.24
N PHE A 18 -45.79 4.17 28.33
CA PHE A 18 -45.00 2.96 28.49
C PHE A 18 -44.12 2.70 27.26
N PHE A 19 -44.64 2.84 26.03
CA PHE A 19 -43.82 2.68 24.82
C PHE A 19 -42.81 3.82 24.62
N LEU A 20 -43.15 5.05 25.01
CA LEU A 20 -42.21 6.17 25.02
C LEU A 20 -41.13 5.97 26.08
N TYR A 21 -41.48 5.46 27.25
CA TYR A 21 -40.53 5.11 28.31
C TYR A 21 -39.68 3.90 27.92
N LEU A 22 -40.25 2.90 27.24
CA LEU A 22 -39.50 1.77 26.70
C LEU A 22 -38.56 2.23 25.58
N GLY A 23 -39.02 3.11 24.68
CA GLY A 23 -38.20 3.74 23.66
C GLY A 23 -37.10 4.61 24.25
N TYR A 24 -37.39 5.36 25.32
CA TYR A 24 -36.42 6.13 26.09
C TYR A 24 -35.42 5.23 26.81
N LEU A 25 -35.87 4.12 27.42
CA LEU A 25 -34.98 3.13 28.02
C LEU A 25 -34.07 2.50 26.95
N ILE A 26 -34.58 2.16 25.77
CA ILE A 26 -33.78 1.61 24.66
C ILE A 26 -32.82 2.67 24.09
N TRP A 27 -33.20 3.95 24.11
CA TRP A 27 -32.40 5.05 23.55
C TRP A 27 -31.34 5.57 24.52
N GLU A 28 -31.70 5.80 25.78
CA GLU A 28 -30.83 6.36 26.82
C GLU A 28 -29.97 5.27 27.47
N LYS A 29 -30.54 4.07 27.66
CA LYS A 29 -29.71 2.89 27.80
C LYS A 29 -29.43 2.38 26.39
N GLU A 30 -28.37 2.88 25.80
CA GLU A 30 -27.52 2.07 24.93
C GLU A 30 -26.99 0.88 25.77
N GLU A 31 -27.88 0.03 26.31
CA GLU A 31 -27.56 -1.34 26.69
C GLU A 31 -27.27 -2.03 25.35
N HIS A 32 -26.04 -1.76 24.87
CA HIS A 32 -25.34 -2.56 23.89
C HIS A 32 -25.68 -4.00 24.25
N PHE A 33 -26.37 -4.71 23.35
CA PHE A 33 -26.54 -6.14 23.51
C PHE A 33 -25.19 -6.70 23.96
N PRO A 34 -25.16 -7.53 25.03
CA PRO A 34 -23.91 -8.03 25.57
C PRO A 34 -23.11 -8.61 24.41
N ASP A 35 -21.88 -8.12 24.26
CA ASP A 35 -21.04 -8.49 23.14
C ASP A 35 -20.82 -10.00 23.14
N VAL A 36 -20.81 -10.58 21.95
CA VAL A 36 -20.79 -12.03 21.79
C VAL A 36 -19.34 -12.49 21.94
N VAL A 37 -19.09 -13.30 22.96
CA VAL A 37 -17.81 -14.00 23.10
C VAL A 37 -17.79 -15.19 22.15
N ILE A 38 -16.78 -15.26 21.29
CA ILE A 38 -16.60 -16.33 20.31
C ILE A 38 -15.36 -17.16 20.58
N GLU A 39 -15.37 -18.41 20.13
CA GLU A 39 -14.16 -19.24 20.05
C GLU A 39 -13.47 -19.04 18.71
N LEU A 40 -12.14 -18.85 18.74
CA LEU A 40 -11.31 -18.68 17.55
C LEU A 40 -11.48 -19.87 16.59
N HIS A 41 -11.55 -21.10 17.11
CA HIS A 41 -11.71 -22.33 16.31
C HIS A 41 -12.94 -22.28 15.40
N ASP A 42 -14.06 -21.77 15.91
CA ASP A 42 -15.28 -21.64 15.11
C ASP A 42 -15.02 -20.72 13.92
N LEU A 43 -14.48 -19.52 14.16
CA LEU A 43 -14.19 -18.55 13.11
C LEU A 43 -13.14 -19.07 12.10
N LEU A 44 -12.08 -19.74 12.58
CA LEU A 44 -11.06 -20.36 11.71
C LEU A 44 -11.67 -21.39 10.76
N SER A 45 -12.65 -22.18 11.24
CA SER A 45 -13.33 -23.17 10.41
C SER A 45 -14.05 -22.52 9.22
N TYR A 46 -14.72 -21.38 9.44
CA TYR A 46 -15.34 -20.62 8.34
C TYR A 46 -14.30 -19.99 7.42
N VAL A 47 -13.24 -19.39 7.97
CA VAL A 47 -12.18 -18.73 7.18
C VAL A 47 -11.46 -19.72 6.27
N LEU A 48 -11.06 -20.89 6.78
CA LEU A 48 -10.35 -21.90 5.99
C LEU A 48 -11.26 -22.51 4.91
N LEU A 49 -12.51 -22.84 5.26
CA LEU A 49 -13.49 -23.34 4.28
C LEU A 49 -13.78 -22.30 3.19
N ALA A 50 -13.95 -21.04 3.57
CA ALA A 50 -14.18 -19.94 2.64
C ALA A 50 -13.00 -19.79 1.67
N THR A 51 -11.78 -19.81 2.20
CA THR A 51 -10.54 -19.67 1.41
C THR A 51 -10.41 -20.80 0.38
N GLU A 52 -10.69 -22.05 0.78
CA GLU A 52 -10.65 -23.20 -0.13
C GLU A 52 -11.68 -23.10 -1.25
N LEU A 53 -12.92 -22.71 -0.92
CA LEU A 53 -13.96 -22.51 -1.92
C LEU A 53 -13.60 -21.39 -2.90
N GLY A 54 -13.02 -20.29 -2.40
CA GLY A 54 -12.51 -19.20 -3.23
C GLY A 54 -11.46 -19.68 -4.24
N GLY A 55 -10.46 -20.43 -3.79
CA GLY A 55 -9.42 -20.93 -4.69
C GLY A 55 -9.94 -21.96 -5.71
N ARG A 56 -10.90 -22.81 -5.34
CA ARG A 56 -11.58 -23.71 -6.29
C ARG A 56 -12.35 -22.95 -7.37
N ALA A 57 -13.02 -21.86 -7.00
CA ALA A 57 -13.69 -21.00 -7.97
C ALA A 57 -12.71 -20.41 -9.01
N ILE A 58 -11.53 -19.98 -8.57
CA ILE A 58 -10.48 -19.48 -9.48
C ILE A 58 -10.06 -20.56 -10.48
N LEU A 59 -9.79 -21.78 -10.01
CA LEU A 59 -9.45 -22.93 -10.87
C LEU A 59 -10.55 -23.23 -11.89
N ASP A 60 -11.81 -23.31 -11.43
CA ASP A 60 -12.97 -23.59 -12.29
C ASP A 60 -13.16 -22.55 -13.40
N VAL A 61 -12.99 -21.25 -13.08
CA VAL A 61 -13.12 -20.18 -14.07
C VAL A 61 -11.99 -20.22 -15.09
N ASN A 62 -10.76 -20.53 -14.64
CA ASN A 62 -9.62 -20.71 -15.52
C ASN A 62 -9.82 -21.91 -16.48
N ASP A 63 -10.24 -23.07 -15.97
CA ASP A 63 -10.49 -24.27 -16.76
C ASP A 63 -11.62 -24.07 -17.79
N GLY A 64 -12.61 -23.25 -17.45
CA GLY A 64 -13.67 -22.82 -18.37
C GLY A 64 -13.19 -21.95 -19.53
N LYS A 65 -11.93 -21.50 -19.55
CA LYS A 65 -11.29 -20.61 -20.56
C LYS A 65 -12.06 -19.32 -20.86
N LYS A 66 -12.92 -18.87 -19.95
CA LYS A 66 -13.73 -17.64 -20.07
C LYS A 66 -13.24 -16.61 -19.05
N LEU A 67 -12.00 -16.15 -19.23
CA LEU A 67 -11.35 -15.23 -18.28
C LEU A 67 -11.98 -13.83 -18.25
N ASN A 68 -12.81 -13.44 -19.23
CA ASN A 68 -13.57 -12.19 -19.33
C ASN A 68 -13.10 -11.09 -18.34
N ALA A 69 -11.99 -10.43 -18.67
CA ALA A 69 -11.45 -9.35 -17.86
C ALA A 69 -12.15 -8.04 -18.21
N PHE A 70 -12.64 -7.33 -17.19
CA PHE A 70 -13.27 -6.03 -17.27
C PHE A 70 -12.37 -4.98 -16.59
N LYS A 71 -12.42 -3.73 -17.06
CA LYS A 71 -11.73 -2.62 -16.39
C LYS A 71 -12.62 -2.09 -15.26
N LYS A 72 -12.13 -2.19 -14.01
CA LYS A 72 -12.79 -1.75 -12.76
C LYS A 72 -12.52 -0.27 -12.48
N ALA A 73 -11.25 0.13 -12.48
CA ALA A 73 -10.80 1.49 -12.20
C ALA A 73 -9.44 1.81 -12.87
N GLU A 74 -8.81 2.92 -12.49
CA GLU A 74 -7.41 3.24 -12.79
C GLU A 74 -6.62 3.35 -11.49
N THR A 75 -5.40 2.80 -11.51
CA THR A 75 -4.46 2.84 -10.40
C THR A 75 -3.79 4.21 -10.28
N ASP A 76 -3.16 4.49 -9.15
CA ASP A 76 -2.38 5.72 -8.91
C ASP A 76 -1.21 5.92 -9.89
N VAL A 77 -0.76 4.83 -10.54
CA VAL A 77 0.25 4.83 -11.61
C VAL A 77 -0.35 4.88 -13.03
N GLY A 78 -1.67 5.05 -13.18
CA GLY A 78 -2.36 5.17 -14.47
C GLY A 78 -2.58 3.87 -15.24
N LYS A 79 -2.35 2.70 -14.62
CA LYS A 79 -2.72 1.40 -15.21
C LYS A 79 -4.17 1.03 -14.90
N PRO A 80 -4.87 0.33 -15.82
CA PRO A 80 -6.23 -0.16 -15.54
C PRO A 80 -6.20 -1.20 -14.40
N GLU A 81 -7.12 -1.06 -13.45
CA GLU A 81 -7.43 -2.10 -12.47
C GLU A 81 -8.41 -3.09 -13.13
N LEU A 82 -8.07 -4.38 -13.14
CA LEU A 82 -8.86 -5.42 -13.79
C LEU A 82 -9.79 -6.11 -12.79
N LEU A 83 -10.88 -6.66 -13.30
CA LEU A 83 -11.81 -7.52 -12.58
C LEU A 83 -12.20 -8.67 -13.51
N THR A 84 -12.12 -9.91 -13.03
CA THR A 84 -12.51 -11.09 -13.80
C THR A 84 -13.70 -11.81 -13.16
N ARG A 85 -14.27 -12.77 -13.89
CA ARG A 85 -15.27 -13.69 -13.33
C ARG A 85 -14.71 -14.48 -12.13
N ALA A 86 -13.41 -14.72 -12.07
CA ALA A 86 -12.79 -15.47 -10.98
C ALA A 86 -12.82 -14.68 -9.67
N ASP A 87 -12.51 -13.37 -9.71
CA ASP A 87 -12.60 -12.48 -8.55
C ASP A 87 -14.03 -12.46 -7.99
N LEU A 88 -15.03 -12.28 -8.86
CA LEU A 88 -16.44 -12.23 -8.47
C LEU A 88 -16.94 -13.56 -7.88
N LEU A 89 -16.63 -14.68 -8.54
CA LEU A 89 -17.06 -16.00 -8.08
C LEU A 89 -16.37 -16.40 -6.77
N SER A 90 -15.05 -16.16 -6.67
CA SER A 90 -14.27 -16.41 -5.46
C SER A 90 -14.79 -15.60 -4.29
N ASN A 91 -14.94 -14.28 -4.49
CA ASN A 91 -15.48 -13.37 -3.48
C ASN A 91 -16.82 -13.87 -2.96
N GLN A 92 -17.73 -14.20 -3.87
CA GLN A 92 -19.06 -14.51 -3.43
C GLN A 92 -19.12 -15.85 -2.67
N LEU A 93 -18.36 -16.87 -3.06
CA LEU A 93 -18.27 -18.10 -2.27
C LEU A 93 -17.70 -17.82 -0.88
N ILE A 94 -16.64 -17.01 -0.79
CA ILE A 94 -16.03 -16.62 0.49
C ILE A 94 -17.05 -15.90 1.38
N ILE A 95 -17.69 -14.85 0.86
CA ILE A 95 -18.68 -14.06 1.61
C ILE A 95 -19.89 -14.91 2.01
N ASN A 96 -20.38 -15.80 1.16
CA ASN A 96 -21.49 -16.71 1.48
C ASN A 96 -21.17 -17.67 2.63
N VAL A 97 -19.91 -18.09 2.77
CA VAL A 97 -19.48 -18.91 3.92
C VAL A 97 -19.34 -18.04 5.16
N LEU A 98 -18.61 -16.92 5.07
CA LEU A 98 -18.34 -16.05 6.21
C LEU A 98 -19.60 -15.42 6.81
N LYS A 99 -20.59 -15.03 5.98
CA LYS A 99 -21.88 -14.47 6.44
C LYS A 99 -22.74 -15.45 7.23
N ARG A 100 -22.45 -16.75 7.18
CA ARG A 100 -23.10 -17.74 8.05
C ARG A 100 -22.74 -17.51 9.52
N TYR A 101 -21.65 -16.79 9.80
CA TYR A 101 -21.26 -16.33 11.12
C TYR A 101 -21.96 -14.99 11.44
N PRO A 102 -23.02 -14.98 12.26
CA PRO A 102 -23.83 -13.78 12.46
C PRO A 102 -23.04 -12.66 13.13
N GLY A 103 -23.19 -11.43 12.64
CA GLY A 103 -22.54 -10.24 13.23
C GLY A 103 -21.05 -10.08 12.92
N LEU A 104 -20.43 -11.03 12.20
CA LEU A 104 -19.04 -10.91 11.79
C LEU A 104 -18.85 -9.75 10.81
N ARG A 105 -17.95 -8.82 11.14
CA ARG A 105 -17.58 -7.74 10.23
C ARG A 105 -16.64 -8.28 9.15
N ILE A 106 -17.08 -8.22 7.90
CA ILE A 106 -16.33 -8.71 6.75
C ILE A 106 -16.12 -7.55 5.78
N ILE A 107 -14.88 -7.33 5.37
CA ILE A 107 -14.50 -6.32 4.37
C ILE A 107 -13.73 -7.06 3.28
N SER A 108 -14.27 -7.05 2.06
CA SER A 108 -13.61 -7.63 0.90
C SER A 108 -13.32 -6.57 -0.16
N GLU A 109 -12.28 -6.82 -0.96
CA GLU A 109 -12.01 -6.05 -2.17
C GLU A 109 -13.24 -5.92 -3.07
N GLU A 110 -13.91 -7.05 -3.31
CA GLU A 110 -15.00 -7.11 -4.26
C GLU A 110 -16.34 -6.93 -3.56
N LYS A 111 -17.15 -6.06 -4.16
CA LYS A 111 -18.50 -5.77 -3.65
C LYS A 111 -19.48 -6.78 -4.23
N GLU A 112 -20.48 -7.13 -3.42
CA GLU A 112 -21.45 -8.18 -3.74
C GLU A 112 -22.17 -7.96 -5.07
N GLU A 113 -21.94 -8.86 -6.02
CA GLU A 113 -22.96 -9.27 -6.98
C GLU A 113 -23.68 -10.52 -6.47
N LYS A 114 -24.95 -10.69 -6.83
CA LYS A 114 -25.73 -11.88 -6.45
C LYS A 114 -25.47 -13.01 -7.47
N LEU A 115 -24.81 -14.08 -7.03
CA LEU A 115 -24.74 -15.39 -7.71
C LEU A 115 -26.15 -15.80 -8.11
N ASN A 116 -26.22 -16.42 -9.28
CA ASN A 116 -27.33 -17.31 -9.58
C ASN A 116 -27.21 -18.55 -8.66
N ALA A 117 -28.32 -18.99 -8.05
CA ALA A 117 -28.34 -20.15 -7.15
C ALA A 117 -27.65 -21.40 -7.75
N LEU A 118 -27.76 -21.57 -9.06
CA LEU A 118 -27.14 -22.66 -9.82
C LEU A 118 -25.61 -22.72 -9.70
N ASP A 119 -24.93 -21.57 -9.72
CA ASP A 119 -23.47 -21.51 -9.61
C ASP A 119 -23.01 -21.92 -8.18
N TYR A 120 -23.85 -21.70 -7.16
CA TYR A 120 -23.54 -21.99 -5.76
C TYR A 120 -23.76 -23.47 -5.42
N GLU A 121 -24.86 -24.04 -5.91
CA GLU A 121 -25.23 -25.45 -5.70
C GLU A 121 -24.12 -26.40 -6.15
N LYS A 122 -23.36 -26.03 -7.19
CA LYS A 122 -22.17 -26.76 -7.67
C LYS A 122 -21.15 -27.03 -6.55
N TYR A 123 -20.97 -26.08 -5.63
CA TYR A 123 -19.96 -26.16 -4.58
C TYR A 123 -20.46 -26.79 -3.28
N MET A 124 -21.78 -26.95 -3.09
CA MET A 124 -22.32 -27.45 -1.82
C MET A 124 -21.87 -28.88 -1.47
N PRO A 125 -21.90 -29.87 -2.38
CA PRO A 125 -21.49 -31.25 -2.06
C PRO A 125 -20.04 -31.35 -1.57
N GLN A 126 -19.18 -30.47 -2.07
CA GLN A 126 -17.74 -30.48 -1.77
C GLN A 126 -17.43 -29.92 -0.38
N GLN A 127 -18.35 -29.15 0.23
CA GLN A 127 -18.11 -28.52 1.53
C GLN A 127 -17.95 -29.55 2.63
N GLN A 128 -18.64 -30.69 2.56
CA GLN A 128 -18.58 -31.71 3.61
C GLN A 128 -17.22 -32.40 3.68
N GLU A 129 -16.63 -32.72 2.52
CA GLU A 129 -15.28 -33.29 2.43
C GLU A 129 -14.22 -32.27 2.90
N LEU A 130 -14.30 -31.05 2.38
CA LEU A 130 -13.41 -29.95 2.77
C LEU A 130 -13.46 -29.65 4.26
N TYR A 131 -14.65 -29.72 4.88
CA TYR A 131 -14.80 -29.42 6.30
C TYR A 131 -14.02 -30.38 7.19
N ALA A 132 -13.89 -31.66 6.81
CA ALA A 132 -13.09 -32.62 7.57
C ALA A 132 -11.61 -32.22 7.60
N ASP A 133 -11.04 -31.91 6.44
CA ASP A 133 -9.65 -31.45 6.30
C ASP A 133 -9.43 -30.13 7.04
N VAL A 134 -10.36 -29.18 6.90
CA VAL A 134 -10.34 -27.90 7.62
C VAL A 134 -10.31 -28.14 9.13
N LYS A 135 -11.18 -29.00 9.63
CA LYS A 135 -11.26 -29.29 11.07
C LYS A 135 -9.94 -29.85 11.60
N THR A 136 -9.30 -30.76 10.86
CA THR A 136 -7.99 -31.30 11.24
C THR A 136 -6.94 -30.20 11.37
N ILE A 137 -6.93 -29.21 10.49
CA ILE A 137 -6.00 -28.07 10.58
C ILE A 137 -6.36 -27.13 11.74
N VAL A 138 -7.65 -26.82 11.93
CA VAL A 138 -8.12 -25.93 13.00
C VAL A 138 -7.76 -26.49 14.38
N ASP A 139 -7.93 -27.80 14.59
CA ASP A 139 -7.63 -28.48 15.85
C ASP A 139 -6.14 -28.39 16.25
N LEU A 140 -5.23 -28.04 15.31
CA LEU A 140 -3.80 -27.83 15.59
C LEU A 140 -3.50 -26.46 16.22
N PHE A 141 -4.39 -25.48 16.08
CA PHE A 141 -4.24 -24.15 16.67
C PHE A 141 -4.76 -24.14 18.12
N PRO A 142 -4.21 -23.27 19.00
CA PRO A 142 -4.77 -23.09 20.34
C PRO A 142 -6.16 -22.43 20.26
N SER A 143 -7.11 -22.91 21.07
CA SER A 143 -8.38 -22.18 21.21
C SER A 143 -8.17 -20.90 22.01
N ARG A 144 -8.87 -19.84 21.60
CA ARG A 144 -8.83 -18.52 22.22
C ARG A 144 -10.22 -17.91 22.14
N LYS A 145 -10.60 -17.15 23.17
CA LYS A 145 -11.86 -16.41 23.20
C LYS A 145 -11.65 -14.96 22.83
N TYR A 146 -12.51 -14.44 21.98
CA TYR A 146 -12.50 -13.04 21.57
C TYR A 146 -13.92 -12.46 21.59
N LEU A 147 -13.99 -11.15 21.71
CA LEU A 147 -15.23 -10.40 21.54
C LEU A 147 -15.50 -10.17 20.06
N LEU A 148 -16.70 -10.55 19.58
CA LEU A 148 -17.06 -10.45 18.16
C LEU A 148 -16.95 -9.02 17.63
N SER A 149 -17.35 -8.01 18.43
CA SER A 149 -17.31 -6.60 18.03
C SER A 149 -15.90 -6.10 17.66
N LYS A 150 -14.87 -6.74 18.23
CA LYS A 150 -13.45 -6.41 18.05
C LYS A 150 -12.84 -7.07 16.82
N LEU A 151 -13.53 -8.04 16.22
CA LEU A 151 -13.01 -8.80 15.10
C LEU A 151 -13.44 -8.19 13.76
N THR A 152 -12.52 -8.20 12.81
CA THR A 152 -12.77 -7.83 11.42
C THR A 152 -12.06 -8.82 10.52
N VAL A 153 -12.77 -9.34 9.51
CA VAL A 153 -12.19 -10.21 8.51
C VAL A 153 -11.95 -9.42 7.23
N TRP A 154 -10.69 -9.36 6.81
CA TRP A 154 -10.27 -8.77 5.54
C TRP A 154 -10.09 -9.86 4.48
N VAL A 155 -10.62 -9.65 3.28
CA VAL A 155 -10.64 -10.64 2.21
C VAL A 155 -10.16 -10.02 0.91
N ASP A 156 -9.06 -10.55 0.39
CA ASP A 156 -8.74 -10.46 -1.03
C ASP A 156 -9.12 -11.79 -1.69
N PRO A 157 -10.21 -11.82 -2.47
CA PRO A 157 -10.71 -13.04 -3.07
C PRO A 157 -9.83 -13.56 -4.20
N LEU A 158 -8.99 -12.71 -4.81
CA LEU A 158 -8.06 -13.06 -5.88
C LEU A 158 -6.97 -11.98 -5.96
N ASP A 159 -5.87 -12.22 -5.26
CA ASP A 159 -4.64 -11.44 -5.39
C ASP A 159 -3.98 -11.71 -6.73
N ALA A 160 -3.37 -10.68 -7.31
CA ALA A 160 -2.71 -10.71 -8.61
C ALA A 160 -3.67 -10.86 -9.82
N THR A 161 -4.82 -10.19 -9.83
CA THR A 161 -5.80 -10.22 -10.95
C THR A 161 -5.17 -9.86 -12.31
N GLN A 162 -4.24 -8.91 -12.35
CA GLN A 162 -3.50 -8.56 -13.57
C GLN A 162 -2.67 -9.74 -14.07
N GLU A 163 -1.89 -10.36 -13.18
CA GLU A 163 -1.07 -11.53 -13.51
C GLU A 163 -1.93 -12.75 -13.86
N PHE A 164 -3.08 -12.93 -13.22
CA PHE A 164 -4.06 -13.96 -13.57
C PHE A 164 -4.56 -13.78 -15.01
N ALA A 165 -4.93 -12.56 -15.41
CA ALA A 165 -5.36 -12.26 -16.77
C ALA A 165 -4.23 -12.46 -17.82
N GLU A 166 -2.97 -12.32 -17.40
CA GLU A 166 -1.78 -12.58 -18.21
C GLU A 166 -1.35 -14.06 -18.23
N GLY A 167 -2.00 -14.93 -17.46
CA GLY A 167 -1.65 -16.36 -17.35
C GLY A 167 -0.42 -16.65 -16.46
N LEU A 168 0.00 -15.70 -15.63
CA LEU A 168 1.11 -15.81 -14.67
C LEU A 168 0.60 -16.37 -13.33
N PHE A 169 0.16 -17.63 -13.39
CA PHE A 169 -0.57 -18.30 -12.30
C PHE A 169 0.24 -18.50 -11.01
N GLU A 170 1.57 -18.41 -11.06
CA GLU A 170 2.41 -18.50 -9.88
C GLU A 170 2.16 -17.37 -8.87
N TYR A 171 1.68 -16.21 -9.32
CA TYR A 171 1.44 -15.06 -8.43
C TYR A 171 0.06 -15.07 -7.79
N VAL A 172 -0.88 -15.85 -8.32
CA VAL A 172 -2.29 -15.81 -7.92
C VAL A 172 -2.48 -16.44 -6.55
N SER A 173 -3.20 -15.73 -5.68
CA SER A 173 -3.55 -16.26 -4.36
C SER A 173 -4.93 -15.79 -3.88
N VAL A 174 -5.52 -16.51 -2.94
CA VAL A 174 -6.65 -16.05 -2.13
C VAL A 174 -6.09 -15.69 -0.76
N MET A 175 -6.45 -14.52 -0.24
CA MET A 175 -5.96 -14.06 1.05
C MET A 175 -7.10 -13.69 1.99
N VAL A 176 -7.07 -14.26 3.20
CA VAL A 176 -8.05 -13.94 4.24
C VAL A 176 -7.32 -13.68 5.55
N CYS A 177 -7.73 -12.63 6.26
CA CYS A 177 -7.09 -12.19 7.49
C CYS A 177 -8.13 -11.88 8.56
N ILE A 178 -7.84 -12.24 9.80
CA ILE A 178 -8.62 -11.84 10.97
C ILE A 178 -7.79 -10.78 11.72
N ALA A 179 -8.36 -9.60 11.87
CA ALA A 179 -7.83 -8.53 12.70
C ALA A 179 -8.63 -8.38 13.99
N LEU A 180 -7.94 -8.24 15.11
CA LEU A 180 -8.48 -7.96 16.44
C LEU A 180 -8.12 -6.51 16.81
N ASP A 181 -9.12 -5.65 17.00
CA ASP A 181 -8.92 -4.21 17.26
C ASP A 181 -7.88 -3.60 16.28
N GLY A 182 -8.04 -3.90 14.99
CA GLY A 182 -7.16 -3.41 13.93
C GLY A 182 -5.76 -4.05 13.88
N THR A 183 -5.43 -4.99 14.76
CA THR A 183 -4.18 -5.76 14.73
C THR A 183 -4.40 -7.10 14.03
N PRO A 184 -3.64 -7.44 12.97
CA PRO A 184 -3.81 -8.72 12.28
C PRO A 184 -3.32 -9.86 13.18
N ILE A 185 -4.20 -10.77 13.58
CA ILE A 185 -3.88 -11.88 14.49
C ILE A 185 -3.79 -13.22 13.79
N PHE A 186 -4.49 -13.38 12.67
CA PHE A 186 -4.49 -14.61 11.89
C PHE A 186 -4.55 -14.29 10.39
N GLY A 187 -3.83 -15.05 9.58
CA GLY A 187 -3.79 -14.88 8.13
C GLY A 187 -3.70 -16.20 7.39
N VAL A 188 -4.36 -16.27 6.24
CA VAL A 188 -4.29 -17.37 5.29
C VAL A 188 -3.89 -16.83 3.94
N ILE A 189 -2.93 -17.49 3.30
CA ILE A 189 -2.65 -17.32 1.87
C ILE A 189 -2.78 -18.70 1.23
N TYR A 190 -3.65 -18.81 0.24
CA TYR A 190 -3.82 -20.01 -0.58
C TYR A 190 -3.47 -19.71 -2.04
N ARG A 191 -2.51 -20.45 -2.61
CA ARG A 191 -2.14 -20.38 -4.02
C ARG A 191 -2.80 -21.53 -4.79
N PRO A 192 -3.96 -21.33 -5.43
CA PRO A 192 -4.77 -22.41 -5.98
C PRO A 192 -4.04 -23.24 -7.05
N PHE A 193 -3.23 -22.60 -7.90
CA PHE A 193 -2.53 -23.28 -9.00
C PHE A 193 -1.35 -24.14 -8.55
N THR A 194 -0.81 -23.91 -7.35
CA THR A 194 0.27 -24.74 -6.77
C THR A 194 -0.24 -25.66 -5.66
N GLY A 195 -1.45 -25.42 -5.14
CA GLY A 195 -1.99 -26.11 -3.97
C GLY A 195 -1.36 -25.66 -2.64
N GLU A 196 -0.46 -24.67 -2.65
CA GLU A 196 0.24 -24.21 -1.45
C GLU A 196 -0.70 -23.41 -0.55
N LYS A 197 -0.86 -23.88 0.68
CA LYS A 197 -1.66 -23.23 1.72
C LYS A 197 -0.77 -22.92 2.91
N VAL A 198 -0.88 -21.71 3.42
CA VAL A 198 -0.10 -21.26 4.57
C VAL A 198 -1.02 -20.50 5.52
N TYR A 199 -0.95 -20.86 6.79
CA TYR A 199 -1.79 -20.33 7.87
C TYR A 199 -0.89 -19.78 8.98
N GLY A 200 -1.13 -18.56 9.44
CA GLY A 200 -0.37 -17.95 10.55
C GLY A 200 -1.29 -17.51 11.67
N LEU A 201 -0.93 -17.84 12.91
CA LEU A 201 -1.54 -17.30 14.11
C LEU A 201 -0.46 -16.65 14.99
N ASN A 202 -0.68 -15.38 15.34
CA ASN A 202 0.24 -14.64 16.21
C ASN A 202 0.44 -15.38 17.54
N GLU A 203 1.69 -15.39 18.01
CA GLU A 203 2.16 -16.09 19.22
C GLU A 203 2.10 -17.63 19.17
N PHE A 204 1.62 -18.22 18.07
CA PHE A 204 1.64 -19.66 17.87
C PHE A 204 2.64 -20.08 16.79
N GLY A 205 2.67 -19.34 15.68
CA GLY A 205 3.50 -19.64 14.52
C GLY A 205 2.69 -19.87 13.25
N VAL A 206 3.37 -20.46 12.27
CA VAL A 206 2.80 -20.74 10.95
C VAL A 206 2.70 -22.25 10.72
N LEU A 207 1.60 -22.67 10.10
CA LEU A 207 1.36 -24.02 9.61
C LEU A 207 1.28 -24.05 8.09
N LYS A 208 1.72 -25.15 7.50
CA LYS A 208 1.51 -25.49 6.10
C LYS A 208 0.14 -26.14 5.89
N GLY A 209 -0.28 -26.25 4.63
CA GLY A 209 -1.52 -26.90 4.20
C GLY A 209 -1.71 -28.34 4.70
N ASN A 210 -0.62 -29.04 4.99
CA ASN A 210 -0.61 -30.41 5.52
C ASN A 210 -0.57 -30.48 7.07
N GLY A 211 -0.63 -29.35 7.77
CA GLY A 211 -0.56 -29.27 9.23
C GLY A 211 0.86 -29.20 9.82
N ASP A 212 1.90 -29.35 9.00
CA ASP A 212 3.27 -29.24 9.49
C ASP A 212 3.58 -27.82 9.94
N LYS A 213 4.31 -27.68 11.05
CA LYS A 213 4.86 -26.40 11.47
C LYS A 213 5.84 -25.86 10.43
N TRP A 214 5.76 -24.56 10.19
CA TRP A 214 6.71 -23.86 9.36
C TRP A 214 8.09 -23.83 10.01
N ASP A 215 9.12 -24.24 9.29
CA ASP A 215 10.48 -24.24 9.79
C ASP A 215 11.09 -22.82 9.69
N ARG A 216 11.39 -22.22 10.84
CA ARG A 216 12.05 -20.92 10.93
C ARG A 216 13.49 -20.95 10.43
N MET A 217 14.16 -22.10 10.39
CA MET A 217 15.56 -22.19 9.94
C MET A 217 15.74 -21.81 8.46
N ILE A 218 14.67 -21.84 7.65
CA ILE A 218 14.73 -21.49 6.24
C ILE A 218 15.19 -20.03 6.04
N LEU A 219 14.90 -19.14 7.00
CA LEU A 219 15.31 -17.73 6.96
C LEU A 219 16.83 -17.50 7.08
N LYS A 220 17.63 -18.57 7.29
CA LYS A 220 19.10 -18.48 7.25
C LYS A 220 19.66 -18.34 5.83
N ASN A 221 18.83 -18.52 4.80
CA ASN A 221 19.22 -18.12 3.46
C ASN A 221 19.32 -16.59 3.44
N ASN A 222 20.55 -16.07 3.44
CA ASN A 222 20.89 -14.67 3.18
C ASN A 222 20.55 -14.32 1.72
N SER A 223 19.29 -14.49 1.31
CA SER A 223 18.82 -13.96 0.05
C SER A 223 19.06 -12.45 0.13
N LYS A 224 19.69 -11.87 -0.89
CA LYS A 224 19.81 -10.41 -0.98
C LYS A 224 18.81 -9.92 -1.99
N LEU A 225 17.57 -10.34 -1.83
CA LEU A 225 16.51 -10.11 -2.80
C LEU A 225 15.48 -9.14 -2.24
N ILE A 226 15.32 -8.01 -2.92
CA ILE A 226 14.24 -7.05 -2.65
C ILE A 226 13.15 -7.30 -3.68
N MET A 227 11.96 -7.61 -3.20
CA MET A 227 10.77 -7.78 -4.02
C MET A 227 10.01 -6.47 -4.09
N VAL A 228 9.63 -6.12 -5.31
CA VAL A 228 8.81 -4.94 -5.58
C VAL A 228 7.64 -5.34 -6.48
N SER A 229 6.62 -4.49 -6.52
CA SER A 229 5.46 -4.74 -7.38
C SER A 229 5.86 -4.72 -8.86
N ARG A 230 5.43 -5.72 -9.64
CA ARG A 230 5.49 -5.72 -11.12
C ARG A 230 4.51 -4.71 -11.71
N SER A 231 3.25 -4.82 -11.26
CA SER A 231 2.15 -4.07 -11.85
C SER A 231 2.09 -2.63 -11.33
N HIS A 232 2.54 -2.38 -10.10
CA HIS A 232 2.53 -1.06 -9.45
C HIS A 232 3.93 -0.57 -9.08
N ALA A 233 4.95 -0.90 -9.90
CA ALA A 233 6.34 -0.54 -9.57
C ALA A 233 6.51 0.98 -9.35
N GLY A 234 5.85 1.84 -10.13
CA GLY A 234 6.22 3.25 -10.20
C GLY A 234 7.73 3.40 -10.44
N ASN A 235 8.43 4.18 -9.61
CA ASN A 235 9.91 4.23 -9.60
C ASN A 235 10.56 3.39 -8.47
N VAL A 236 9.79 2.57 -7.75
CA VAL A 236 10.25 1.83 -6.55
C VAL A 236 11.52 1.02 -6.81
N ARG A 237 11.65 0.44 -8.01
CA ARG A 237 12.81 -0.37 -8.42
C ARG A 237 14.08 0.47 -8.44
N ASP A 238 14.03 1.63 -9.11
CA ASP A 238 15.18 2.54 -9.20
C ASP A 238 15.55 3.09 -7.82
N VAL A 239 14.53 3.42 -7.01
CA VAL A 239 14.73 3.89 -5.63
C VAL A 239 15.36 2.80 -4.78
N ALA A 240 14.88 1.56 -4.85
CA ALA A 240 15.43 0.44 -4.08
C ALA A 240 16.89 0.16 -4.47
N LEU A 241 17.21 0.17 -5.77
CA LEU A 241 18.59 0.02 -6.25
C LEU A 241 19.50 1.15 -5.72
N ASN A 242 19.01 2.39 -5.69
CA ASN A 242 19.77 3.54 -5.19
C ASN A 242 19.90 3.56 -3.65
N ALA A 243 18.87 3.11 -2.93
CA ALA A 243 18.84 3.13 -1.47
C ALA A 243 19.68 1.99 -0.85
N PHE A 244 19.53 0.77 -1.35
CA PHE A 244 20.04 -0.44 -0.68
C PHE A 244 21.40 -0.97 -1.19
N PHE A 245 22.03 -0.28 -2.16
CA PHE A 245 23.37 -0.59 -2.71
C PHE A 245 23.50 -1.94 -3.48
N SER A 246 24.65 -2.10 -4.16
CA SER A 246 25.03 -3.18 -5.10
C SER A 246 24.98 -4.63 -4.60
N LYS A 247 24.63 -4.87 -3.33
CA LYS A 247 24.57 -6.22 -2.77
C LYS A 247 23.19 -6.86 -2.96
N PHE A 248 22.15 -6.07 -3.19
CA PHE A 248 20.79 -6.57 -3.38
C PHE A 248 20.43 -6.66 -4.86
N THR A 249 19.74 -7.74 -5.22
CA THR A 249 19.01 -7.86 -6.48
C THR A 249 17.56 -7.41 -6.26
N VAL A 250 16.95 -6.82 -7.28
CA VAL A 250 15.55 -6.39 -7.24
C VAL A 250 14.73 -7.22 -8.21
N GLU A 251 13.75 -7.96 -7.70
CA GLU A 251 12.78 -8.74 -8.46
C GLU A 251 11.42 -8.03 -8.47
N ALA A 252 10.86 -7.90 -9.66
CA ALA A 252 9.50 -7.39 -9.84
C ALA A 252 8.53 -8.57 -9.90
N ALA A 253 7.66 -8.70 -8.89
CA ALA A 253 6.73 -9.81 -8.73
C ALA A 253 5.27 -9.33 -8.61
N GLY A 254 4.37 -10.11 -9.20
CA GLY A 254 2.91 -9.98 -8.99
C GLY A 254 2.51 -10.43 -7.59
N GLY A 255 1.28 -10.13 -7.19
CA GLY A 255 0.64 -10.61 -5.97
C GLY A 255 1.28 -10.20 -4.64
N SER A 256 0.58 -9.47 -3.77
CA SER A 256 1.11 -9.18 -2.43
C SER A 256 1.31 -10.46 -1.63
N GLY A 257 0.42 -11.45 -1.79
CA GLY A 257 0.51 -12.74 -1.13
C GLY A 257 1.76 -13.51 -1.51
N TYR A 258 2.10 -13.54 -2.80
CA TYR A 258 3.36 -14.15 -3.28
C TYR A 258 4.58 -13.49 -2.61
N LYS A 259 4.64 -12.15 -2.59
CA LYS A 259 5.78 -11.42 -2.00
C LYS A 259 5.90 -11.68 -0.50
N SER A 260 4.79 -11.74 0.24
CA SER A 260 4.79 -12.10 1.66
C SER A 260 5.27 -13.54 1.90
N LEU A 261 4.85 -14.50 1.08
CA LEU A 261 5.31 -15.89 1.20
C LEU A 261 6.80 -16.07 0.89
N ARG A 262 7.35 -15.27 -0.01
CA ARG A 262 8.79 -15.25 -0.32
C ARG A 262 9.63 -14.74 0.84
N LEU A 263 9.12 -13.78 1.62
CA LEU A 263 9.73 -13.39 2.90
C LEU A 263 9.66 -14.55 3.89
N LEU A 264 8.48 -15.14 4.05
CA LEU A 264 8.21 -16.22 5.00
C LEU A 264 9.07 -17.47 4.77
N ASN A 265 9.37 -17.80 3.51
CA ASN A 265 10.23 -18.91 3.12
C ASN A 265 11.72 -18.51 2.94
N GLY A 266 12.14 -17.30 3.33
CA GLY A 266 13.53 -16.87 3.30
C GLY A 266 14.17 -16.75 1.91
N THR A 267 13.37 -16.76 0.84
CA THR A 267 13.86 -16.59 -0.53
C THR A 267 13.78 -15.15 -1.02
N GLY A 268 13.10 -14.29 -0.26
CA GLY A 268 13.18 -12.83 -0.33
C GLY A 268 13.58 -12.24 1.01
N GLU A 269 14.30 -11.12 0.99
CA GLU A 269 14.74 -10.41 2.20
C GLU A 269 13.78 -9.29 2.59
N LEU A 270 13.42 -8.47 1.60
CA LEU A 270 12.55 -7.30 1.78
C LEU A 270 11.45 -7.30 0.74
N TYR A 271 10.24 -6.97 1.15
CA TYR A 271 9.16 -6.59 0.27
C TYR A 271 8.93 -5.09 0.43
N ILE A 272 9.09 -4.32 -0.65
CA ILE A 272 8.86 -2.88 -0.66
C ILE A 272 7.76 -2.54 -1.66
N HIS A 273 6.78 -1.78 -1.21
CA HIS A 273 5.71 -1.25 -2.05
C HIS A 273 5.60 0.26 -1.82
N LYS A 274 5.73 1.06 -2.87
CA LYS A 274 5.70 2.53 -2.73
C LYS A 274 4.32 3.15 -2.97
N THR A 275 3.59 2.60 -3.93
CA THR A 275 2.29 3.08 -4.38
C THR A 275 1.19 2.79 -3.37
N ALA A 276 0.00 3.32 -3.60
CA ALA A 276 -1.16 3.00 -2.80
C ALA A 276 -1.48 1.49 -2.87
N ILE A 277 -1.68 0.86 -1.71
CA ILE A 277 -2.04 -0.55 -1.56
C ILE A 277 -3.19 -0.68 -0.57
N LYS A 278 -4.01 -1.72 -0.66
CA LYS A 278 -5.23 -1.84 0.15
C LYS A 278 -5.02 -2.81 1.31
N LYS A 279 -5.79 -2.64 2.38
CA LYS A 279 -5.67 -3.47 3.59
C LYS A 279 -5.92 -4.96 3.35
N TRP A 280 -6.81 -5.32 2.43
CA TRP A 280 -7.02 -6.72 2.06
C TRP A 280 -5.80 -7.34 1.37
N ASP A 281 -5.01 -6.55 0.63
CA ASP A 281 -3.76 -6.99 0.02
C ASP A 281 -2.66 -7.27 1.06
N THR A 282 -2.68 -6.61 2.21
CA THR A 282 -1.59 -6.64 3.19
C THR A 282 -1.88 -7.46 4.44
N CYS A 283 -3.14 -7.52 4.90
CA CYS A 283 -3.49 -8.05 6.23
C CYS A 283 -3.02 -9.50 6.44
N ALA A 284 -3.29 -10.38 5.47
CA ALA A 284 -2.94 -11.80 5.61
C ALA A 284 -1.42 -12.00 5.61
N GLY A 285 -0.70 -11.27 4.75
CA GLY A 285 0.76 -11.27 4.71
C GLY A 285 1.37 -10.73 6.00
N ASP A 286 0.84 -9.65 6.56
CA ASP A 286 1.28 -9.07 7.83
C ASP A 286 1.04 -10.05 8.99
N ALA A 287 -0.15 -10.66 9.09
CA ALA A 287 -0.44 -11.69 10.10
C ALA A 287 0.56 -12.86 10.04
N LEU A 288 0.90 -13.34 8.84
CA LEU A 288 1.86 -14.42 8.64
C LEU A 288 3.28 -14.03 9.10
N LEU A 289 3.72 -12.82 8.77
CA LEU A 289 5.04 -12.32 9.19
C LEU A 289 5.09 -12.15 10.71
N ARG A 290 4.08 -11.53 11.33
CA ARG A 290 3.99 -11.38 12.79
C ARG A 290 3.99 -12.73 13.51
N SER A 291 3.38 -13.75 12.91
CA SER A 291 3.37 -15.11 13.46
C SER A 291 4.77 -15.72 13.59
N ILE A 292 5.76 -15.25 12.83
CA ILE A 292 7.16 -15.69 12.93
C ILE A 292 8.10 -14.64 13.56
N GLY A 293 7.57 -13.51 14.04
CA GLY A 293 8.35 -12.39 14.58
C GLY A 293 8.82 -11.38 13.54
N GLY A 294 8.41 -11.54 12.29
CA GLY A 294 8.57 -10.52 11.25
C GLY A 294 7.57 -9.38 11.40
N LEU A 295 7.60 -8.47 10.44
CA LEU A 295 6.86 -7.20 10.51
C LEU A 295 6.56 -6.65 9.11
N MET A 296 5.51 -5.82 9.06
CA MET A 296 5.17 -4.99 7.93
C MET A 296 4.83 -3.59 8.44
N LEU A 297 5.61 -2.61 7.99
CA LEU A 297 5.54 -1.21 8.42
C LEU A 297 5.25 -0.31 7.23
N ASP A 298 4.66 0.86 7.48
CA ASP A 298 4.66 1.93 6.50
C ASP A 298 6.03 2.63 6.41
N PHE A 299 6.22 3.57 5.48
CA PHE A 299 7.49 4.31 5.40
C PHE A 299 7.71 5.35 6.51
N ASN A 300 6.78 5.52 7.45
CA ASN A 300 7.03 6.27 8.68
C ASN A 300 7.60 5.39 9.80
N GLY A 301 7.67 4.07 9.57
CA GLY A 301 8.07 3.09 10.57
C GLY A 301 6.92 2.64 11.47
N ASP A 302 5.68 3.02 11.14
CA ASP A 302 4.50 2.67 11.91
C ASP A 302 3.95 1.31 11.49
N MET A 303 3.42 0.56 12.46
CA MET A 303 2.66 -0.65 12.20
C MET A 303 1.42 -0.32 11.37
N LEU A 304 1.12 -1.16 10.38
CA LEU A 304 -0.10 -0.99 9.59
C LEU A 304 -1.36 -1.17 10.47
N SER A 305 -2.28 -0.20 10.36
CA SER A 305 -3.60 -0.26 10.99
C SER A 305 -4.57 -1.05 10.10
N TYR A 306 -5.32 -1.98 10.70
CA TYR A 306 -6.41 -2.70 10.04
C TYR A 306 -7.76 -2.40 10.68
N TYR A 307 -7.91 -1.24 11.32
CA TYR A 307 -9.22 -0.81 11.81
C TYR A 307 -10.20 -0.68 10.63
N PRO A 308 -11.44 -1.17 10.78
CA PRO A 308 -12.43 -1.18 9.70
C PRO A 308 -13.03 0.19 9.37
N ASN A 309 -12.94 1.15 10.30
CA ASN A 309 -13.49 2.49 10.13
C ASN A 309 -12.49 3.47 9.50
N ASP A 310 -11.22 3.09 9.46
CA ASP A 310 -10.15 3.85 8.80
C ASP A 310 -10.20 3.61 7.28
N ASP A 311 -9.62 4.52 6.48
CA ASP A 311 -9.46 4.32 5.04
C ASP A 311 -8.83 2.95 4.76
N TYR A 312 -9.40 2.20 3.81
CA TYR A 312 -8.88 0.89 3.42
C TYR A 312 -7.63 1.00 2.54
N VAL A 313 -7.31 2.20 2.04
CA VAL A 313 -6.11 2.48 1.24
C VAL A 313 -4.96 2.94 2.12
N LEU A 314 -3.86 2.20 2.08
CA LEU A 314 -2.56 2.54 2.68
C LEU A 314 -1.74 3.33 1.65
N ARG A 315 -1.46 4.61 1.94
CA ARG A 315 -0.85 5.55 0.97
C ARG A 315 0.62 5.86 1.21
N ASN A 316 1.15 5.48 2.37
CA ASN A 316 2.51 5.82 2.79
C ASN A 316 3.57 4.81 2.29
N GLY A 317 3.20 3.92 1.36
CA GLY A 317 4.00 2.74 1.03
C GLY A 317 4.16 1.78 2.21
N LEU A 318 4.92 0.71 2.01
CA LEU A 318 5.26 -0.25 3.04
C LEU A 318 6.61 -0.92 2.78
N ILE A 319 7.19 -1.42 3.87
CA ILE A 319 8.32 -2.33 3.91
C ILE A 319 7.98 -3.52 4.81
N ALA A 320 8.34 -4.73 4.39
CA ALA A 320 8.14 -5.93 5.17
C ALA A 320 9.38 -6.83 5.18
N ALA A 321 9.59 -7.51 6.30
CA ALA A 321 10.69 -8.44 6.53
C ALA A 321 10.25 -9.60 7.44
N ALA A 322 10.88 -10.76 7.31
CA ALA A 322 10.55 -11.98 8.07
C ALA A 322 11.28 -12.13 9.40
N HIS A 323 12.35 -11.37 9.64
CA HIS A 323 13.12 -11.42 10.88
C HIS A 323 12.67 -10.34 11.86
N GLU A 324 12.77 -10.66 13.15
CA GLU A 324 12.67 -9.68 14.23
C GLU A 324 13.85 -8.72 14.09
N MET A 325 13.56 -7.46 13.76
CA MET A 325 14.60 -6.44 13.66
C MET A 325 15.14 -6.15 15.06
N LYS A 326 16.39 -6.54 15.31
CA LYS A 326 17.14 -6.05 16.49
C LYS A 326 17.15 -4.53 16.49
N GLU A 327 17.33 -3.90 17.65
CA GLU A 327 17.34 -2.43 17.76
C GLU A 327 18.29 -1.75 16.74
N ILE A 328 19.48 -2.33 16.52
CA ILE A 328 20.44 -1.85 15.51
C ILE A 328 19.91 -2.05 14.08
N GLU A 329 19.25 -3.17 13.80
CA GLU A 329 18.62 -3.43 12.50
C GLU A 329 17.45 -2.47 12.26
N ARG A 330 16.70 -2.12 13.31
CA ARG A 330 15.66 -1.08 13.25
C ARG A 330 16.27 0.28 12.91
N ILE A 331 17.35 0.70 13.58
CA ILE A 331 18.05 1.96 13.23
C ILE A 331 18.53 1.93 11.79
N LEU A 332 19.16 0.83 11.34
CA LEU A 332 19.61 0.68 9.96
C LEU A 332 18.44 0.71 8.98
N ASN A 333 17.30 0.13 9.34
CA ASN A 333 16.09 0.12 8.53
C ASN A 333 15.45 1.51 8.45
N ASP A 334 15.33 2.23 9.56
CA ASP A 334 14.82 3.61 9.60
C ASP A 334 15.69 4.53 8.73
N LEU A 335 17.02 4.38 8.80
CA LEU A 335 17.97 5.09 7.94
C LEU A 335 17.81 4.69 6.47
N ALA A 336 17.59 3.40 6.19
CA ALA A 336 17.37 2.91 4.84
C ALA A 336 16.03 3.41 4.25
N ILE A 337 14.97 3.49 5.07
CA ILE A 337 13.66 4.06 4.71
C ILE A 337 13.81 5.56 4.44
N ARG A 338 14.46 6.31 5.32
CA ARG A 338 14.73 7.74 5.12
C ARG A 338 15.54 7.97 3.84
N LYS A 339 16.56 7.15 3.59
CA LYS A 339 17.33 7.18 2.35
C LYS A 339 16.44 6.87 1.14
N PHE A 340 15.57 5.87 1.24
CA PHE A 340 14.62 5.50 0.19
C PHE A 340 13.66 6.65 -0.13
N GLN A 341 13.09 7.31 0.87
CA GLN A 341 12.24 8.49 0.69
C GLN A 341 12.97 9.63 -0.02
N LEU A 342 14.18 9.99 0.46
CA LEU A 342 14.99 11.04 -0.15
C LEU A 342 15.41 10.69 -1.58
N ALA A 343 15.80 9.43 -1.86
CA ALA A 343 16.14 8.98 -3.20
C ALA A 343 14.93 9.01 -4.14
N SER A 344 13.75 8.69 -3.62
CA SER A 344 12.47 8.79 -4.34
C SER A 344 12.14 10.24 -4.71
N GLU A 345 12.25 11.16 -3.75
CA GLU A 345 12.03 12.59 -3.94
C GLU A 345 13.04 13.17 -4.94
N PHE A 346 14.32 12.81 -4.79
CA PHE A 346 15.39 13.17 -5.74
C PHE A 346 15.07 12.75 -7.18
N LEU A 347 14.61 11.52 -7.40
CA LEU A 347 14.24 11.05 -8.73
C LEU A 347 13.01 11.77 -9.29
N ALA A 348 12.04 12.13 -8.45
CA ALA A 348 10.88 12.90 -8.87
C ALA A 348 11.26 14.31 -9.33
N LEU A 349 12.06 15.03 -8.52
CA LEU A 349 12.52 16.37 -8.87
C LEU A 349 13.42 16.40 -10.11
N ASN A 350 14.27 15.39 -10.30
CA ASN A 350 15.08 15.31 -11.53
C ASN A 350 14.22 15.13 -12.79
N ARG A 351 13.10 14.40 -12.71
CA ARG A 351 12.19 14.25 -13.86
C ARG A 351 11.48 15.56 -14.18
N GLU A 352 11.06 16.30 -13.15
CA GLU A 352 10.50 17.63 -13.32
C GLU A 352 11.53 18.60 -13.93
N MET A 353 12.76 18.55 -13.44
CA MET A 353 13.88 19.33 -13.95
C MET A 353 14.18 19.03 -15.42
N GLU A 354 14.25 17.75 -15.82
CA GLU A 354 14.43 17.39 -17.24
C GLU A 354 13.28 17.90 -18.12
N THR A 355 12.04 17.83 -17.64
CA THR A 355 10.87 18.36 -18.35
C THR A 355 11.00 19.87 -18.59
N ILE A 356 11.49 20.61 -17.59
CA ILE A 356 11.74 22.06 -17.71
C ILE A 356 12.90 22.33 -18.67
N LEU A 357 13.99 21.56 -18.59
CA LEU A 357 15.13 21.70 -19.48
C LEU A 357 14.78 21.38 -20.94
N ASP A 358 13.91 20.42 -21.19
CA ASP A 358 13.44 20.09 -22.54
C ASP A 358 12.54 21.19 -23.11
N ASN A 359 11.64 21.75 -22.31
CA ASN A 359 10.85 22.92 -22.68
C ASN A 359 11.76 24.14 -22.99
N TYR A 360 12.78 24.37 -22.16
CA TYR A 360 13.78 25.39 -22.38
C TYR A 360 14.53 25.19 -23.70
N ARG A 361 15.05 23.98 -23.96
CA ARG A 361 15.77 23.63 -25.20
C ARG A 361 14.87 23.81 -26.42
N LEU A 362 13.61 23.39 -26.34
CA LEU A 362 12.61 23.58 -27.39
C LEU A 362 12.37 25.07 -27.68
N ASN A 363 12.20 25.88 -26.63
CA ASN A 363 11.97 27.32 -26.75
C ASN A 363 13.19 28.07 -27.31
N LEU A 364 14.41 27.66 -26.92
CA LEU A 364 15.64 28.17 -27.55
C LEU A 364 15.73 27.80 -29.03
N SER A 365 15.40 26.56 -29.41
CA SER A 365 15.40 26.12 -30.81
C SER A 365 14.43 26.94 -31.67
N LYS A 366 13.22 27.20 -31.15
CA LYS A 366 12.25 28.11 -31.77
C LYS A 366 12.81 29.53 -31.91
N THR A 367 13.49 30.03 -30.89
CA THR A 367 14.11 31.36 -30.91
C THR A 367 15.16 31.47 -32.02
N LYS A 368 16.04 30.47 -32.16
CA LYS A 368 17.04 30.42 -33.25
C LYS A 368 16.39 30.46 -34.63
N SER A 369 15.26 29.76 -34.79
CA SER A 369 14.50 29.72 -36.05
C SER A 369 13.81 31.05 -36.35
N VAL A 370 13.20 31.70 -35.35
CA VAL A 370 12.48 32.97 -35.49
C VAL A 370 13.42 34.14 -35.78
N ILE A 371 14.56 34.20 -35.08
CA ILE A 371 15.53 35.29 -35.25
C ILE A 371 16.37 35.12 -36.52
N GLY A 372 16.46 33.89 -37.04
CA GLY A 372 17.24 33.60 -38.24
C GLY A 372 18.72 33.94 -38.03
N LEU A 373 19.35 33.37 -36.99
CA LEU A 373 20.75 33.64 -36.62
C LEU A 373 21.73 33.35 -37.78
N SER A 374 21.90 34.34 -38.65
CA SER A 374 23.10 34.61 -39.42
C SER A 374 24.15 35.20 -38.47
N ALA A 375 25.43 34.99 -38.78
CA ALA A 375 26.55 35.55 -38.01
C ALA A 375 26.45 37.07 -37.77
N THR A 376 25.71 37.81 -38.62
CA THR A 376 25.47 39.25 -38.50
C THR A 376 24.55 39.65 -37.34
N SER A 377 23.63 38.78 -36.91
CA SER A 377 22.68 39.04 -35.80
C SER A 377 23.33 38.95 -34.42
N ALA A 378 24.50 38.32 -34.30
CA ALA A 378 25.22 38.18 -33.03
C ALA A 378 25.72 39.54 -32.47
N ALA A 379 25.85 40.56 -33.33
CA ALA A 379 26.32 41.88 -32.94
C ALA A 379 25.34 42.66 -32.02
N PHE A 380 24.06 42.27 -31.98
CA PHE A 380 23.04 42.92 -31.14
C PHE A 380 22.83 42.23 -29.77
N ILE A 381 23.60 41.19 -29.47
CA ILE A 381 23.50 40.49 -28.18
C ILE A 381 24.21 41.35 -27.12
N ASP A 382 23.48 41.71 -26.07
CA ASP A 382 24.03 42.38 -24.89
C ASP A 382 25.07 41.48 -24.21
N ASN A 383 26.35 41.86 -24.32
CA ASN A 383 27.50 41.12 -23.79
C ASN A 383 28.08 41.78 -22.51
N ARG A 384 27.35 42.67 -21.84
CA ARG A 384 27.82 43.28 -20.59
C ARG A 384 28.05 42.20 -19.51
N ASP A 385 29.05 42.43 -18.66
CA ASP A 385 29.30 41.57 -17.49
C ASP A 385 28.02 41.41 -16.67
N LEU A 386 27.59 40.16 -16.51
CA LEU A 386 26.40 39.82 -15.75
C LEU A 386 26.74 39.89 -14.27
N GLU A 387 26.33 40.97 -13.60
CA GLU A 387 26.14 40.92 -12.14
C GLU A 387 25.24 39.70 -11.82
N PRO A 388 25.58 38.89 -10.81
CA PRO A 388 24.76 37.73 -10.46
C PRO A 388 23.33 38.18 -10.19
N THR A 389 22.44 37.85 -11.11
CA THR A 389 21.04 38.29 -11.07
C THR A 389 20.24 37.52 -10.01
N ILE A 390 20.78 36.40 -9.54
CA ILE A 390 20.16 35.50 -8.58
C ILE A 390 21.19 35.18 -7.50
N ARG A 391 20.75 35.23 -6.24
CA ARG A 391 21.55 34.82 -5.08
C ARG A 391 20.93 33.58 -4.45
N ILE A 392 21.77 32.63 -4.06
CA ILE A 392 21.37 31.39 -3.39
C ILE A 392 21.93 31.45 -1.97
N GLU A 393 21.09 31.21 -0.98
CA GLU A 393 21.47 31.03 0.41
C GLU A 393 21.65 29.54 0.72
N ILE A 394 22.66 29.23 1.53
CA ILE A 394 22.91 27.87 2.04
C ILE A 394 22.80 27.94 3.56
N ASN A 395 21.75 27.35 4.10
CA ASN A 395 21.51 27.31 5.53
C ASN A 395 22.45 26.30 6.23
N SER A 396 22.59 26.41 7.56
CA SER A 396 23.44 25.52 8.35
C SER A 396 22.97 24.06 8.37
N ASP A 397 21.70 23.80 8.06
CA ASP A 397 21.10 22.47 7.87
C ASP A 397 21.28 21.92 6.44
N GLY A 398 22.06 22.61 5.61
CA GLY A 398 22.33 22.25 4.22
C GLY A 398 21.16 22.44 3.26
N VAL A 399 20.11 23.17 3.68
CA VAL A 399 19.02 23.58 2.81
C VAL A 399 19.45 24.77 1.95
N PHE A 400 19.36 24.60 0.63
CA PHE A 400 19.60 25.64 -0.37
C PHE A 400 18.29 26.37 -0.66
N SER A 401 18.31 27.69 -0.69
CA SER A 401 17.13 28.50 -1.01
C SER A 401 17.49 29.68 -1.92
N VAL A 402 16.56 30.07 -2.79
CA VAL A 402 16.73 31.25 -3.65
C VAL A 402 16.37 32.49 -2.84
N ILE A 403 17.31 33.44 -2.70
CA ILE A 403 17.02 34.73 -2.10
C ILE A 403 16.19 35.54 -3.10
N PRO A 404 14.98 36.00 -2.75
CA PRO A 404 14.22 36.91 -3.59
C PRO A 404 15.03 38.18 -3.84
N ASN A 405 15.12 38.64 -5.09
CA ASN A 405 15.65 39.98 -5.35
C ASN A 405 14.72 41.01 -4.70
N ASP A 406 15.13 41.56 -3.57
CA ASP A 406 14.38 42.58 -2.86
C ASP A 406 14.04 43.75 -3.78
N ALA A 407 12.76 44.11 -3.82
CA ALA A 407 12.25 45.31 -4.49
C ALA A 407 12.82 46.61 -3.89
N SER A 408 13.49 46.56 -2.73
CA SER A 408 14.14 47.70 -2.08
C SER A 408 15.47 48.10 -2.73
N ASN A 409 16.13 47.20 -3.47
CA ASN A 409 17.33 47.52 -4.25
C ASN A 409 17.02 48.07 -5.66
N LYS A 410 15.90 48.79 -5.82
CA LYS A 410 15.58 49.56 -7.04
C LYS A 410 16.59 50.69 -7.34
N ALA A 411 17.48 51.04 -6.41
CA ALA A 411 18.47 52.10 -6.61
C ALA A 411 19.61 51.71 -7.58
N VAL A 412 19.91 50.42 -7.72
CA VAL A 412 20.81 49.93 -8.77
C VAL A 412 19.91 49.20 -9.75
N GLY A 413 19.67 49.83 -10.91
CA GLY A 413 18.75 49.35 -11.94
C GLY A 413 19.07 47.93 -12.41
N GLY A 414 18.60 46.93 -11.66
CA GLY A 414 18.73 45.51 -11.93
C GLY A 414 18.03 45.17 -13.23
N CYS A 415 18.74 45.38 -14.33
CA CYS A 415 18.32 44.96 -15.65
C CYS A 415 18.27 43.44 -15.62
N GLN A 416 17.07 42.87 -15.43
CA GLN A 416 16.84 41.46 -15.68
C GLN A 416 17.35 41.20 -17.10
N PHE A 417 18.38 40.37 -17.26
CA PHE A 417 19.05 40.17 -18.54
C PHE A 417 18.02 39.85 -19.63
N ARG A 418 17.88 40.76 -20.59
CA ARG A 418 17.02 40.64 -21.77
C ARG A 418 17.89 40.83 -23.00
N PRO A 419 18.49 39.76 -23.55
CA PRO A 419 19.39 39.88 -24.70
C PRO A 419 18.70 40.50 -25.93
N PHE A 420 17.37 40.48 -26.00
CA PHE A 420 16.55 41.04 -27.08
C PHE A 420 15.82 42.34 -26.70
N GLY A 421 16.07 42.89 -25.51
CA GLY A 421 15.42 44.12 -25.04
C GLY A 421 13.88 44.04 -25.02
N ILE A 422 13.22 45.06 -25.56
CA ILE A 422 11.74 45.17 -25.64
C ILE A 422 11.17 44.26 -26.74
N LEU A 423 11.94 43.93 -27.78
CA LEU A 423 11.51 43.15 -28.94
C LEU A 423 11.78 41.64 -28.77
N GLU A 424 11.78 41.15 -27.52
CA GLU A 424 12.00 39.73 -27.20
C GLU A 424 10.93 38.84 -27.85
N PRO A 425 11.31 37.86 -28.70
CA PRO A 425 10.36 36.88 -29.22
C PRO A 425 9.71 36.10 -28.09
N LEU A 426 8.43 35.73 -28.24
CA LEU A 426 7.70 34.98 -27.21
C LEU A 426 8.38 33.68 -26.79
N CYS A 427 9.05 32.99 -27.73
CA CYS A 427 9.84 31.80 -27.44
C CYS A 427 11.08 32.08 -26.57
N ALA A 428 11.75 33.22 -26.75
CA ALA A 428 12.88 33.60 -25.91
C ALA A 428 12.41 33.96 -24.49
N LYS A 429 11.28 34.69 -24.39
CA LYS A 429 10.61 34.98 -23.12
C LYS A 429 10.20 33.71 -22.38
N ALA A 430 9.66 32.72 -23.10
CA ALA A 430 9.30 31.42 -22.55
C ALA A 430 10.53 30.65 -22.06
N ALA A 431 11.61 30.61 -22.84
CA ALA A 431 12.87 29.99 -22.43
C ALA A 431 13.42 30.60 -21.13
N ARG A 432 13.41 31.94 -21.01
CA ARG A 432 13.85 32.64 -19.80
C ARG A 432 12.98 32.29 -18.58
N HIS A 433 11.68 32.15 -18.80
CA HIS A 433 10.75 31.73 -17.76
C HIS A 433 10.98 30.27 -17.32
N ASP A 434 11.25 29.35 -18.26
CA ASP A 434 11.58 27.95 -17.96
C ASP A 434 12.86 27.84 -17.13
N VAL A 435 13.92 28.59 -17.47
CA VAL A 435 15.16 28.65 -16.66
C VAL A 435 14.89 29.19 -15.26
N THR A 436 14.02 30.19 -15.14
CA THR A 436 13.66 30.75 -13.83
C THR A 436 12.96 29.71 -12.95
N LYS A 437 12.09 28.88 -13.54
CA LYS A 437 11.44 27.76 -12.84
C LYS A 437 12.41 26.66 -12.40
N ALA A 438 13.51 26.47 -13.12
CA ALA A 438 14.52 25.47 -12.79
C ALA A 438 15.30 25.80 -11.50
N LEU A 439 15.44 27.08 -11.14
CA LEU A 439 16.30 27.51 -10.03
C LEU A 439 15.84 27.00 -8.65
N PRO A 440 14.56 27.13 -8.25
CA PRO A 440 14.08 26.51 -7.02
C PRO A 440 14.28 25.00 -6.99
N LEU A 441 13.98 24.32 -8.10
CA LEU A 441 14.16 22.86 -8.21
C LEU A 441 15.63 22.44 -8.07
N ILE A 442 16.58 23.19 -8.64
CA ILE A 442 18.01 22.95 -8.44
C ILE A 442 18.38 23.04 -6.96
N CYS A 443 17.83 24.04 -6.24
CA CYS A 443 18.08 24.21 -4.81
C CYS A 443 17.49 23.06 -3.99
N GLU A 444 16.26 22.63 -4.30
CA GLU A 444 15.65 21.46 -3.66
C GLU A 444 16.44 20.18 -3.92
N ILE A 445 16.83 19.92 -5.18
CA ILE A 445 17.69 18.80 -5.57
C ILE A 445 19.03 18.83 -4.81
N ALA A 446 19.65 20.01 -4.67
CA ALA A 446 20.90 20.17 -3.92
C ALA A 446 20.71 19.89 -2.42
N SER A 447 19.60 20.35 -1.85
CA SER A 447 19.23 20.11 -0.45
C SER A 447 19.01 18.62 -0.17
N ILE A 448 18.31 17.91 -1.07
CA ILE A 448 18.11 16.47 -0.94
C ILE A 448 19.44 15.72 -1.08
N LYS A 449 20.31 16.12 -2.01
CA LYS A 449 21.67 15.53 -2.12
C LYS A 449 22.46 15.70 -0.84
N TYR A 450 22.35 16.84 -0.16
CA TYR A 450 22.98 17.07 1.13
C TYR A 450 22.42 16.11 2.19
N LYS A 451 21.09 16.05 2.35
CA LYS A 451 20.42 15.13 3.29
C LYS A 451 20.76 13.66 3.03
N LEU A 452 20.84 13.24 1.77
CA LEU A 452 21.25 11.88 1.39
C LEU A 452 22.67 11.57 1.88
N LYS A 453 23.58 12.54 1.78
CA LYS A 453 24.97 12.39 2.26
C LYS A 453 25.02 12.26 3.80
N GLU A 454 24.21 13.02 4.52
CA GLU A 454 24.10 12.90 5.98
C GLU A 454 23.58 11.51 6.40
N VAL A 455 22.50 11.05 5.76
CA VAL A 455 21.91 9.73 6.04
C VAL A 455 22.90 8.61 5.69
N ASP A 456 23.66 8.73 4.61
CA ASP A 456 24.72 7.76 4.27
C ASP A 456 25.84 7.72 5.34
N GLU A 457 26.18 8.86 5.94
CA GLU A 457 27.16 8.92 7.02
C GLU A 457 26.62 8.33 8.33
N GLU A 458 25.37 8.61 8.69
CA GLU A 458 24.67 8.00 9.81
C GLU A 458 24.58 6.47 9.64
N TYR A 459 24.20 6.01 8.45
CA TYR A 459 24.10 4.59 8.12
C TYR A 459 25.45 3.88 8.23
N ARG A 460 26.53 4.52 7.75
CA ARG A 460 27.89 3.99 7.89
C ARG A 460 28.29 3.85 9.34
N LYS A 461 28.04 4.88 10.18
CA LYS A 461 28.35 4.86 11.63
C LYS A 461 27.56 3.76 12.34
N ALA A 462 26.25 3.67 12.11
CA ALA A 462 25.40 2.64 12.72
C ALA A 462 25.86 1.23 12.34
N LYS A 463 26.29 1.03 11.09
CA LYS A 463 26.80 -0.26 10.61
C LYS A 463 28.16 -0.62 11.21
N GLU A 464 29.07 0.36 11.35
CA GLU A 464 30.36 0.17 12.04
C GLU A 464 30.12 -0.23 13.51
N SER A 465 29.16 0.40 14.20
CA SER A 465 28.74 -0.01 15.55
C SER A 465 28.14 -1.43 15.59
N SER A 466 27.33 -1.79 14.59
CA SER A 466 26.77 -3.15 14.49
C SER A 466 27.86 -4.22 14.36
N ALA A 467 28.90 -3.96 13.58
CA ALA A 467 30.00 -4.89 13.33
C ALA A 467 30.95 -5.04 14.54
N LEU A 468 30.97 -4.06 15.45
CA LEU A 468 31.73 -4.13 16.71
C LEU A 468 30.98 -4.92 17.80
N ILE A 469 29.66 -5.06 17.68
CA ILE A 469 28.78 -5.74 18.65
C ILE A 469 28.58 -7.22 18.27
N SER A 470 28.71 -7.57 16.99
CA SER A 470 28.75 -8.96 16.49
C SER A 470 30.11 -9.60 16.69
#